data_AF-A0A2U3AWH8-F1
#
_entry.id   AF-A0A2U3AWH8-F1
#
_cell.length_a   1.000
_cell.length_b   1.000
_cell.length_c   1.000
_cell.angle_alpha   90.00
_cell.angle_beta   90.00
_cell.angle_gamma   90.00
#
_symmetry.space_group_name_H-M   'P 1'
#
loop_
_entity.id
_entity.type
_entity.pdbx_description
1 polymer ?
#
loop_
_entity_poly.entity_id
_entity_poly.type
_entity_poly.pdbx_seq_one_letter_code
_entity_poly.pdbx_strand_id
1 'polypeptide(L)'
;MKKWILIIVGIVLIGIVGIGIKINSDFDKVAEAFHSEHSLKDASFVLISDSISPNKKHKYYEYQFDNGGFGYSRVFWSVIENTENQSDLKKGLIPDGFKIVGWTNDNELILEKWEPYYEINKTELKNGTEFNGVKITLAE
;
A
#
# COMPACT_ATOMS: atom_id res chain seq x y z
N MET A 1 -48.97 -27.62 -2.38
CA MET A 1 -48.52 -26.34 -1.78
C MET A 1 -47.07 -26.38 -1.28
N LYS A 2 -46.66 -27.32 -0.40
CA LYS A 2 -45.28 -27.38 0.14
C LYS A 2 -44.14 -27.50 -0.90
N LYS A 3 -44.32 -28.23 -2.01
CA LYS A 3 -43.29 -28.39 -3.06
C LYS A 3 -42.99 -27.10 -3.85
N TRP A 4 -44.00 -26.24 -4.04
CA TRP A 4 -43.84 -24.97 -4.76
C TRP A 4 -43.12 -23.92 -3.91
N ILE A 5 -43.32 -23.95 -2.59
CA ILE A 5 -42.63 -23.09 -1.63
C ILE A 5 -41.12 -23.36 -1.65
N LEU A 6 -40.70 -24.63 -1.70
CA LEU A 6 -39.28 -25.01 -1.76
C LEU A 6 -38.57 -24.50 -3.03
N ILE A 7 -39.27 -24.52 -4.18
CA ILE A 7 -38.72 -24.03 -5.45
C ILE A 7 -38.55 -22.51 -5.42
N ILE A 8 -39.54 -21.77 -4.89
CA ILE A 8 -39.49 -20.31 -4.77
C ILE A 8 -38.38 -19.89 -3.81
N VAL A 9 -38.24 -20.58 -2.67
CA VAL A 9 -37.17 -20.31 -1.70
C VAL A 9 -35.78 -20.56 -2.30
N GLY A 10 -35.63 -21.62 -3.10
CA GLY A 10 -34.38 -21.90 -3.81
C GLY A 10 -33.98 -20.80 -4.80
N ILE A 11 -34.93 -20.29 -5.59
CA ILE A 11 -34.68 -19.20 -6.55
C ILE A 11 -34.30 -17.90 -5.83
N VAL A 12 -34.98 -17.58 -4.73
CA VAL A 12 -34.67 -16.40 -3.90
C VAL A 12 -33.27 -16.51 -3.29
N LEU A 13 -32.89 -17.67 -2.78
CA LEU A 13 -31.54 -17.90 -2.23
C LEU A 13 -30.44 -17.73 -3.28
N ILE A 14 -30.63 -18.29 -4.49
CA ILE A 14 -29.66 -18.15 -5.59
C ILE A 14 -29.53 -16.68 -6.01
N GLY A 15 -30.65 -15.94 -6.07
CA GLY A 15 -30.66 -14.51 -6.37
C GLY A 15 -29.89 -13.67 -5.34
N ILE A 16 -30.07 -13.95 -4.05
CA ILE A 16 -29.35 -13.24 -2.97
C ILE A 16 -27.85 -13.52 -3.02
N VAL A 17 -27.46 -14.78 -3.25
CA VAL A 17 -26.05 -15.17 -3.39
C VAL A 17 -25.42 -14.47 -4.61
N GLY A 18 -26.13 -14.41 -5.74
CA GLY A 18 -25.66 -13.72 -6.95
C GLY A 18 -25.44 -12.22 -6.75
N ILE A 19 -26.35 -11.54 -6.02
CA ILE A 19 -26.19 -10.11 -5.68
C ILE A 19 -25.01 -9.91 -4.72
N GLY A 20 -24.85 -10.79 -3.71
CA GLY A 20 -23.74 -10.73 -2.77
C GLY A 20 -22.36 -10.86 -3.45
N ILE A 21 -22.22 -11.82 -4.38
CA ILE A 21 -20.99 -11.99 -5.16
C ILE A 21 -20.71 -10.75 -6.02
N LYS A 22 -21.74 -10.19 -6.66
CA LYS A 22 -21.57 -8.99 -7.49
C LYS A 22 -21.11 -7.79 -6.67
N ILE A 23 -21.73 -7.53 -5.52
CA ILE A 23 -21.33 -6.45 -4.62
C ILE A 23 -19.90 -6.63 -4.14
N ASN A 24 -19.49 -7.85 -3.74
CA ASN A 24 -18.11 -8.10 -3.34
C ASN A 24 -17.13 -7.82 -4.48
N SER A 25 -17.43 -8.28 -5.69
CA SER A 25 -16.57 -8.04 -6.86
C SER A 25 -16.51 -6.57 -7.26
N ASP A 26 -17.61 -5.83 -7.09
CA ASP A 26 -17.67 -4.40 -7.38
C ASP A 26 -16.86 -3.63 -6.30
N PHE A 27 -16.86 -4.09 -5.05
CA PHE A 27 -16.00 -3.55 -3.98
C PHE A 27 -14.52 -3.86 -4.21
N ASP A 28 -14.16 -5.07 -4.61
CA ASP A 28 -12.78 -5.44 -4.93
C ASP A 28 -12.24 -4.59 -6.09
N LYS A 29 -13.05 -4.35 -7.13
CA LYS A 29 -12.68 -3.47 -8.25
C LYS A 29 -12.55 -2.01 -7.83
N VAL A 30 -13.40 -1.55 -6.92
CA VAL A 30 -13.30 -0.20 -6.37
C VAL A 30 -12.04 -0.07 -5.52
N ALA A 31 -11.74 -1.06 -4.67
CA ALA A 31 -10.51 -1.11 -3.90
C ALA A 31 -9.25 -1.19 -4.80
N GLU A 32 -9.30 -1.97 -5.87
CA GLU A 32 -8.25 -2.07 -6.90
C GLU A 32 -8.08 -0.76 -7.68
N ALA A 33 -9.17 -0.04 -7.99
CA ALA A 33 -9.12 1.30 -8.58
C ALA A 33 -8.61 2.37 -7.60
N PHE A 34 -8.77 2.17 -6.28
CA PHE A 34 -8.18 3.00 -5.24
C PHE A 34 -6.73 2.66 -4.92
N HIS A 35 -6.21 1.54 -5.42
CA HIS A 35 -4.78 1.33 -5.53
C HIS A 35 -4.26 2.26 -6.64
N SER A 36 -4.17 3.55 -6.30
CA SER A 36 -3.44 4.57 -7.05
C SER A 36 -2.14 3.94 -7.54
N GLU A 37 -1.86 4.08 -8.83
CA GLU A 37 -0.53 3.75 -9.34
C GLU A 37 0.45 4.56 -8.50
N HIS A 38 1.19 3.90 -7.60
CA HIS A 38 2.06 4.59 -6.66
C HIS A 38 3.10 5.37 -7.45
N SER A 39 2.82 6.64 -7.70
CA SER A 39 3.48 7.42 -8.74
C SER A 39 3.55 8.88 -8.32
N LEU A 40 4.74 9.47 -8.48
CA LEU A 40 4.95 10.91 -8.29
C LEU A 40 4.15 11.78 -9.28
N LYS A 41 3.61 11.18 -10.33
CA LYS A 41 2.81 11.86 -11.37
C LYS A 41 1.30 11.74 -11.15
N ASP A 42 0.87 10.98 -10.15
CA ASP A 42 -0.54 10.86 -9.83
C ASP A 42 -1.10 12.23 -9.37
N ALA A 43 -2.29 12.58 -9.85
CA ALA A 43 -2.93 13.85 -9.53
C ALA A 43 -3.34 13.94 -8.06
N SER A 44 -3.61 12.81 -7.40
CA SER A 44 -3.93 12.78 -5.96
C SER A 44 -2.70 12.61 -5.08
N PHE A 45 -1.49 12.53 -5.64
CA PHE A 45 -0.27 12.38 -4.86
C PHE A 45 -0.03 13.59 -3.94
N VAL A 46 0.16 13.32 -2.65
CA VAL A 46 0.53 14.32 -1.66
C VAL A 46 1.84 13.90 -1.01
N LEU A 47 2.89 14.68 -1.28
CA LEU A 47 4.18 14.52 -0.62
C LEU A 47 4.09 14.99 0.83
N ILE A 48 4.52 14.14 1.77
CA ILE A 48 4.65 14.50 3.19
C ILE A 48 6.11 14.85 3.47
N SER A 49 7.03 13.96 3.11
CA SER A 49 8.47 14.18 3.27
C SER A 49 9.29 13.36 2.27
N ASP A 50 10.52 13.78 2.04
CA ASP A 50 11.49 13.05 1.22
C ASP A 50 12.92 13.29 1.73
N SER A 51 13.80 12.34 1.44
CA SER A 51 15.23 12.53 1.71
C SER A 51 16.10 11.67 0.81
N ILE A 52 17.21 12.26 0.38
CA ILE A 52 18.20 11.64 -0.50
C ILE A 52 19.24 10.91 0.35
N SER A 53 19.65 9.71 -0.08
CA SER A 53 20.71 8.94 0.58
C SER A 53 22.04 9.71 0.58
N PRO A 54 22.96 9.46 1.53
CA PRO A 54 24.24 10.19 1.59
C PRO A 54 25.07 10.12 0.29
N ASN A 55 25.04 8.98 -0.39
CA ASN A 55 25.70 8.74 -1.68
C ASN A 55 24.89 9.23 -2.90
N LYS A 56 23.71 9.81 -2.66
CA LYS A 56 22.79 10.39 -3.66
C LYS A 56 22.22 9.42 -4.68
N LYS A 57 22.42 8.11 -4.52
CA LYS A 57 21.94 7.08 -5.45
C LYS A 57 20.46 6.77 -5.27
N HIS A 58 19.94 6.92 -4.06
CA HIS A 58 18.56 6.60 -3.73
C HIS A 58 17.89 7.78 -3.04
N LYS A 59 16.57 7.77 -3.07
CA LYS A 59 15.72 8.75 -2.42
C LYS A 59 14.50 8.03 -1.87
N TYR A 60 14.15 8.33 -0.63
CA TYR A 60 12.88 7.88 -0.08
C TYR A 60 11.84 8.98 -0.15
N TYR A 61 10.58 8.53 -0.13
CA TYR A 61 9.38 9.36 -0.11
C TYR A 61 8.45 8.82 0.98
N GLU A 62 7.92 9.74 1.79
CA GLU A 62 6.75 9.56 2.63
C GLU A 62 5.61 10.34 1.98
N TYR A 63 4.49 9.68 1.74
CA TYR A 63 3.41 10.26 0.95
C TYR A 63 2.07 9.63 1.27
N GLN A 64 1.02 10.28 0.79
CA GLN A 64 -0.36 9.81 0.84
C GLN A 64 -1.05 10.15 -0.49
N PHE A 65 -2.29 9.68 -0.66
CA PHE A 65 -3.14 10.07 -1.78
C PHE A 65 -4.39 10.78 -1.27
N ASP A 66 -4.66 11.96 -1.82
CA ASP A 66 -5.91 12.68 -1.60
C ASP A 66 -7.03 12.06 -2.43
N ASN A 67 -7.56 10.94 -1.93
CA ASN A 67 -8.69 10.23 -2.51
C ASN A 67 -10.03 10.66 -1.86
N GLY A 68 -10.10 11.87 -1.30
CA GLY A 68 -11.26 12.33 -0.51
C GLY A 68 -11.49 11.52 0.77
N GLY A 69 -12.73 11.45 1.25
CA GLY A 69 -13.08 10.90 2.58
C GLY A 69 -12.74 9.42 2.84
N PHE A 70 -12.22 8.69 1.85
CA PHE A 70 -11.86 7.28 1.94
C PHE A 70 -10.35 7.02 2.08
N GLY A 71 -9.48 8.00 1.77
CA GLY A 71 -8.03 7.77 1.62
C GLY A 71 -7.11 8.60 2.52
N TYR A 72 -7.64 9.62 3.21
CA TYR A 72 -6.86 10.67 3.90
C TYR A 72 -5.94 10.21 5.05
N SER A 73 -5.85 8.91 5.29
CA SER A 73 -5.32 8.38 6.52
C SER A 73 -4.26 7.30 6.29
N ARG A 74 -4.08 6.79 5.07
CA ARG A 74 -3.03 5.82 4.78
C ARG A 74 -1.77 6.54 4.28
N VAL A 75 -0.71 6.42 5.07
CA VAL A 75 0.63 6.90 4.72
C VAL A 75 1.42 5.74 4.13
N PHE A 76 2.19 6.04 3.10
CA PHE A 76 3.06 5.12 2.40
C PHE A 76 4.49 5.60 2.44
N TRP A 77 5.42 4.66 2.44
CA TRP A 77 6.84 4.92 2.32
C TRP A 77 7.38 4.17 1.11
N SER A 78 8.26 4.80 0.35
CA SER A 78 8.93 4.13 -0.76
C SER A 78 10.36 4.60 -0.91
N VAL A 79 11.25 3.69 -1.30
CA VAL A 79 12.65 3.99 -1.64
C VAL A 79 12.94 3.59 -3.07
N ILE A 80 13.38 4.54 -3.88
CA ILE A 80 13.69 4.34 -5.30
C ILE A 80 15.03 4.96 -5.66
N GLU A 81 15.57 4.56 -6.82
CA GLU A 81 16.74 5.23 -7.38
C GLU A 81 16.47 6.72 -7.61
N ASN A 82 17.46 7.55 -7.28
CA ASN A 82 17.40 9.00 -7.41
C ASN A 82 17.82 9.41 -8.82
N THR A 83 16.97 9.12 -9.82
CA THR A 83 17.16 9.52 -11.21
C THR A 83 15.99 10.40 -11.68
N GLU A 84 16.26 11.33 -12.59
CA GLU A 84 15.27 12.35 -13.01
C GLU A 84 13.98 11.78 -13.62
N ASN A 85 14.04 10.57 -14.18
CA ASN A 85 12.91 9.95 -14.88
C ASN A 85 12.12 8.95 -14.02
N GLN A 86 12.56 8.67 -12.80
CA GLN A 86 11.92 7.67 -11.95
C GLN A 86 10.73 8.29 -11.22
N SER A 87 9.51 7.94 -11.66
CA SER A 87 8.27 8.36 -10.99
C SER A 87 7.49 7.22 -10.36
N ASP A 88 7.79 5.97 -10.71
CA ASP A 88 7.12 4.78 -10.16
C ASP A 88 7.68 4.44 -8.77
N LEU A 89 6.87 4.68 -7.75
CA LEU A 89 7.12 4.40 -6.34
C LEU A 89 6.71 2.98 -5.96
N LYS A 90 5.86 2.30 -6.75
CA LYS A 90 5.31 0.97 -6.43
C LYS A 90 6.40 -0.06 -6.22
N LYS A 91 7.45 -0.02 -7.05
CA LYS A 91 8.60 -0.93 -6.96
C LYS A 91 9.43 -0.73 -5.69
N GLY A 92 9.40 0.48 -5.14
CA GLY A 92 10.12 0.85 -3.93
C GLY A 92 9.28 0.81 -2.67
N LEU A 93 8.03 0.34 -2.74
CA LEU A 93 7.07 0.41 -1.64
C LEU A 93 7.52 -0.41 -0.44
N ILE A 94 7.74 0.26 0.69
CA ILE A 94 8.07 -0.41 1.95
C ILE A 94 6.85 -1.22 2.42
N PRO A 95 7.05 -2.47 2.87
CA PRO A 95 5.96 -3.29 3.40
C PRO A 95 5.21 -2.60 4.54
N ASP A 96 3.91 -2.82 4.58
CA ASP A 96 3.06 -2.40 5.69
C ASP A 96 3.62 -2.94 7.03
N GLY A 97 3.46 -2.14 8.08
CA GLY A 97 4.02 -2.46 9.41
C GLY A 97 5.37 -1.80 9.68
N PHE A 98 5.91 -1.03 8.73
CA PHE A 98 7.16 -0.30 8.86
C PHE A 98 7.02 1.13 8.34
N LYS A 99 7.77 2.05 8.96
CA LYS A 99 7.97 3.43 8.49
C LYS A 99 9.46 3.70 8.30
N ILE A 100 9.79 4.60 7.38
CA ILE A 100 11.17 5.08 7.22
C ILE A 100 11.43 6.17 8.26
N VAL A 101 12.56 6.08 8.96
CA VAL A 101 13.00 7.10 9.93
C VAL A 101 14.11 7.97 9.37
N GLY A 102 14.89 7.43 8.42
CA GLY A 102 15.96 8.18 7.76
C GLY A 102 17.02 7.29 7.13
N TRP A 103 18.20 7.86 6.98
CA TRP A 103 19.38 7.21 6.42
C TRP A 103 20.47 7.06 7.48
N THR A 104 21.21 5.96 7.44
CA THR A 104 22.50 5.87 8.11
C THR A 104 23.57 6.60 7.29
N ASN A 105 24.73 6.90 7.91
CA ASN A 105 25.89 7.44 7.19
C ASN A 105 26.45 6.47 6.12
N ASP A 106 26.17 5.18 6.27
CA ASP A 106 26.64 4.12 5.37
C ASP A 106 25.68 3.85 4.20
N ASN A 107 24.64 4.69 4.01
CA ASN A 107 23.61 4.57 2.98
C ASN A 107 22.64 3.40 3.19
N GLU A 108 22.47 2.96 4.44
CA GLU A 108 21.41 2.02 4.81
C GLU A 108 20.13 2.80 5.14
N LEU A 109 18.98 2.22 4.82
CA LEU A 109 17.68 2.83 5.12
C LEU A 109 17.21 2.37 6.50
N ILE A 110 16.96 3.31 7.39
CA ILE A 110 16.50 3.03 8.75
C ILE A 110 14.98 2.89 8.73
N LEU A 111 14.49 1.71 9.10
CA LEU A 111 13.06 1.43 9.30
C LEU A 111 12.77 1.19 10.79
N GLU A 112 11.60 1.64 11.22
CA GLU A 112 11.05 1.32 12.54
C GLU A 112 9.72 0.60 12.36
N LYS A 113 9.38 -0.30 13.28
CA LYS A 113 8.05 -0.92 13.29
C LYS A 113 6.99 0.15 13.51
N TRP A 114 5.92 0.05 12.75
CA TRP A 114 4.80 0.98 12.83
C TRP A 114 3.49 0.21 12.76
N GLU A 115 2.62 0.41 13.74
CA GLU A 115 1.28 -0.17 13.74
C GLU A 115 0.27 0.86 13.27
N PRO A 116 -0.13 0.85 11.98
CA PRO A 116 -1.22 1.68 11.52
C PRO A 116 -2.55 1.25 12.15
N TYR A 117 -3.51 2.17 12.18
CA TYR A 117 -4.87 1.90 12.67
C TYR A 117 -5.73 1.09 11.68
N TYR A 118 -5.18 0.72 10.52
CA TYR A 118 -5.84 -0.12 9.51
C TYR A 118 -5.28 -1.54 9.48
N GLU A 119 -6.06 -2.49 8.97
CA GLU A 119 -5.60 -3.87 8.81
C GLU A 119 -4.42 -3.95 7.85
N ILE A 120 -3.37 -4.65 8.27
CA ILE A 120 -2.15 -4.87 7.50
C ILE A 120 -1.82 -6.35 7.41
N ASN A 121 -1.23 -6.73 6.29
CA ASN A 121 -0.56 -8.01 6.17
C ASN A 121 0.79 -7.92 6.86
N LYS A 122 0.94 -8.63 7.99
CA LYS A 122 2.19 -8.66 8.74
C LYS A 122 3.28 -9.27 7.88
N THR A 123 4.24 -8.43 7.48
CA THR A 123 5.46 -8.86 6.81
C THR A 123 6.60 -8.82 7.81
N GLU A 124 7.42 -9.85 7.86
CA GLU A 124 8.63 -9.84 8.68
C GLU A 124 9.82 -9.34 7.84
N LEU A 125 10.39 -8.20 8.21
CA LEU A 125 11.69 -7.76 7.73
C LEU A 125 12.78 -8.08 8.75
N LYS A 126 13.97 -8.42 8.27
CA LYS A 126 15.16 -8.66 9.10
C LYS A 126 16.20 -7.59 8.85
N ASN A 127 16.96 -7.26 9.88
CA ASN A 127 18.08 -6.34 9.75
C ASN A 127 19.07 -6.83 8.68
N GLY A 128 19.55 -5.92 7.83
CA GLY A 128 20.43 -6.21 6.71
C GLY A 128 19.75 -6.80 5.46
N THR A 129 18.42 -6.91 5.44
CA THR A 129 17.68 -7.28 4.22
C THR A 129 17.92 -6.22 3.14
N GLU A 130 18.18 -6.63 1.90
CA GLU A 130 18.22 -5.71 0.76
C GLU A 130 16.82 -5.51 0.19
N PHE A 131 16.45 -4.25 0.02
CA PHE A 131 15.18 -3.83 -0.55
C PHE A 131 15.44 -2.78 -1.63
N ASN A 132 15.07 -3.09 -2.86
CA ASN A 132 15.30 -2.23 -4.03
C ASN A 132 16.75 -1.68 -4.13
N GLY A 133 17.74 -2.54 -3.92
CA GLY A 133 19.17 -2.17 -3.98
C GLY A 133 19.70 -1.40 -2.75
N VAL A 134 18.88 -1.25 -1.71
CA VAL A 134 19.23 -0.57 -0.46
C VAL A 134 19.18 -1.55 0.70
N LYS A 135 20.22 -1.57 1.52
CA LYS A 135 20.25 -2.38 2.74
C LYS A 135 19.41 -1.72 3.83
N ILE A 136 18.60 -2.50 4.51
CA ILE A 136 17.71 -2.06 5.58
C ILE A 136 18.40 -2.19 6.94
N THR A 137 18.35 -1.13 7.74
CA THR A 137 18.62 -1.17 9.17
C THR A 137 17.30 -1.10 9.94
N LEU A 138 17.04 -2.01 10.88
CA LEU A 138 15.88 -1.88 11.77
C LEU A 138 16.27 -1.12 13.04
N ALA A 139 15.58 -0.03 13.32
CA ALA A 139 15.61 0.64 14.62
C ALA A 139 14.73 -0.12 15.62
N GLU A 140 15.15 -0.13 16.89
CA GLU A 140 14.39 -0.72 18.01
C GLU A 140 13.19 0.15 18.41
#